data_AF-A0A7J7SVS0-F1
#
_entry.id   AF-A0A7J7SVS0-F1
#
_cell.length_a   1.000
_cell.length_b   1.000
_cell.length_c   1.000
_cell.angle_alpha   90.00
_cell.angle_beta   90.00
_cell.angle_gamma   90.00
#
_symmetry.space_group_name_H-M   'P 1'
#
loop_
_entity.id
_entity.type
_entity.pdbx_description
1 polymer ?
#
loop_
_entity_poly.entity_id
_entity_poly.type
_entity_poly.pdbx_seq_one_letter_code
_entity_poly.pdbx_strand_id
1 'polypeptide(L)'
;MSQERAVPASAVPLEELSSWSEELCRRELPSVLPRLLISFTDCHLLASSEGSMYQHSDNWIEHIQILKIIVEMFLPHMNHLTLEQTFFSQVLPKTVKLFDDMMYELTSQARELSSQNLEIQTTLRNILQTIVQVVGALTGCVQHVCATQESIILENIHSLPSSVLHVIKSTFEHCKFQTFSRLFSRRPILFKNS
;
A
#
# COMPACT_ATOMS: atom_id res chain seq x y z
N MET A 1 29.63 31.54 -30.55
CA MET A 1 29.86 30.57 -29.46
C MET A 1 28.55 30.45 -28.71
N SER A 2 27.83 29.36 -28.98
CA SER A 2 26.48 29.12 -28.47
C SER A 2 26.55 28.74 -27.00
N GLN A 3 25.84 29.48 -26.17
CA GLN A 3 25.79 29.27 -24.73
C GLN A 3 24.76 28.18 -24.44
N GLU A 4 25.26 26.98 -24.19
CA GLU A 4 24.48 25.83 -23.76
C GLU A 4 23.96 26.10 -22.34
N ARG A 5 22.72 26.59 -22.29
CA ARG A 5 21.99 26.81 -21.04
C ARG A 5 21.60 25.44 -20.49
N ALA A 6 22.34 24.99 -19.48
CA ALA A 6 21.96 23.83 -18.67
C ALA A 6 20.56 24.08 -18.10
N VAL A 7 19.58 23.35 -18.63
CA VAL A 7 18.23 23.27 -18.10
C VAL A 7 18.31 22.45 -16.80
N PRO A 8 17.88 22.97 -15.64
CA PRO A 8 17.72 22.12 -14.47
C PRO A 8 16.61 21.11 -14.79
N ALA A 9 16.96 19.82 -14.81
CA ALA A 9 16.03 18.71 -15.00
C ALA A 9 15.02 18.70 -13.84
N SER A 10 13.94 19.45 -14.03
CA SER A 10 12.82 19.60 -13.12
C SER A 10 12.02 18.30 -13.06
N ALA A 11 11.40 18.05 -11.90
CA ALA A 11 10.48 16.97 -11.58
C ALA A 11 9.73 16.42 -12.82
N VAL A 12 10.06 15.19 -13.22
CA VAL A 12 9.28 14.47 -14.24
C VAL A 12 7.88 14.25 -13.64
N PRO A 13 6.80 14.80 -14.23
CA PRO A 13 5.44 14.58 -13.77
C PRO A 13 5.10 13.08 -13.77
N LEU A 14 4.27 12.64 -12.82
CA LEU A 14 3.84 11.23 -12.73
C LEU A 14 3.17 10.76 -14.02
N GLU A 15 2.50 11.66 -14.73
CA GLU A 15 1.89 11.43 -16.04
C GLU A 15 2.93 11.15 -17.13
N GLU A 16 4.08 11.82 -17.10
CA GLU A 16 5.15 11.62 -18.07
C GLU A 16 5.85 10.26 -17.84
N LEU A 17 6.03 9.86 -16.58
CA LEU A 17 6.56 8.54 -16.22
C LEU A 17 5.70 7.39 -16.76
N SER A 18 4.37 7.57 -16.79
CA SER A 18 3.45 6.55 -17.30
C SER A 18 3.55 6.32 -18.82
N SER A 19 4.15 7.28 -19.54
CA SER A 19 4.32 7.23 -20.99
C SER A 19 5.67 6.67 -21.46
N TRP A 20 6.55 6.31 -20.52
CA TRP A 20 7.90 5.85 -20.83
C TRP A 20 7.94 4.45 -21.45
N SER A 21 8.91 4.22 -22.34
CA SER A 21 9.20 2.88 -22.83
C SER A 21 9.99 2.06 -21.81
N GLU A 22 9.94 0.73 -21.94
CA GLU A 22 10.61 -0.20 -21.04
C GLU A 22 12.12 0.09 -20.91
N GLU A 23 12.79 0.42 -22.02
CA GLU A 23 14.21 0.74 -22.06
C GLU A 23 14.55 2.03 -21.32
N LEU A 24 13.67 3.04 -21.40
CA LEU A 24 13.82 4.30 -20.68
C LEU A 24 13.61 4.10 -19.18
N CYS A 25 12.58 3.34 -18.79
CA CYS A 25 12.35 2.97 -17.39
C CYS A 25 13.56 2.24 -16.80
N ARG A 26 14.14 1.30 -17.52
CA ARG A 26 15.33 0.56 -17.08
C ARG A 26 16.56 1.45 -16.93
N ARG A 27 16.77 2.39 -17.85
CA ARG A 27 17.93 3.31 -17.81
C ARG A 27 17.83 4.33 -16.69
N GLU A 28 16.64 4.88 -16.48
CA GLU A 28 16.40 5.94 -15.48
C GLU A 28 15.99 5.37 -14.11
N LEU A 29 15.87 4.04 -13.96
CA LEU A 29 15.60 3.38 -12.68
C LEU A 29 16.48 3.90 -11.54
N PRO A 30 17.83 4.02 -11.67
CA PRO A 30 18.67 4.46 -10.56
C PRO A 30 18.50 5.94 -10.20
N SER A 31 18.02 6.77 -11.13
CA SER A 31 17.87 8.23 -10.94
C SER A 31 16.48 8.59 -10.44
N VAL A 32 15.44 7.88 -10.88
CA VAL A 32 14.02 8.15 -10.59
C VAL A 32 13.53 7.37 -9.38
N LEU A 33 13.92 6.10 -9.21
CA LEU A 33 13.43 5.28 -8.10
C LEU A 33 13.72 5.91 -6.73
N PRO A 34 14.94 6.39 -6.42
CA PRO A 34 15.18 7.05 -5.14
C PRO A 34 14.30 8.28 -4.91
N ARG A 35 13.95 9.01 -5.97
CA ARG A 35 13.09 10.21 -5.89
C ARG A 35 11.63 9.83 -5.63
N LEU A 36 11.13 8.80 -6.30
CA LEU A 36 9.81 8.25 -6.04
C LEU A 36 9.71 7.70 -4.62
N LEU A 37 10.76 7.04 -4.14
CA LEU A 37 10.85 6.59 -2.75
C LEU A 37 10.81 7.79 -1.80
N ILE A 38 11.61 8.83 -2.03
CA ILE A 38 11.60 10.06 -1.21
C ILE A 38 10.21 10.70 -1.19
N SER A 39 9.57 10.85 -2.35
CA SER A 39 8.21 11.41 -2.44
C SER A 39 7.19 10.55 -1.70
N PHE A 40 7.29 9.23 -1.82
CA PHE A 40 6.44 8.28 -1.10
C PHE A 40 6.74 8.27 0.41
N THR A 41 7.98 8.59 0.81
CA THR A 41 8.40 8.60 2.21
C THR A 41 8.08 9.89 2.94
N ASP A 42 8.26 11.04 2.29
CA ASP A 42 8.17 12.38 2.89
C ASP A 42 6.72 12.78 3.15
N CYS A 43 5.81 12.43 2.24
CA CYS A 43 4.37 12.68 2.41
C CYS A 43 3.76 11.88 3.60
N HIS A 44 4.44 10.84 4.08
CA HIS A 44 3.99 10.04 5.23
C HIS A 44 4.50 10.57 6.59
N LEU A 45 5.64 11.26 6.62
CA LEU A 45 6.23 11.81 7.85
C LEU A 45 5.44 13.03 8.34
N LEU A 46 4.89 13.81 7.42
CA LEU A 46 4.01 14.95 7.73
C LEU A 46 2.64 14.50 8.26
N ALA A 47 2.10 13.37 7.77
CA ALA A 47 0.82 12.82 8.23
C ALA A 47 0.87 12.25 9.66
N SER A 48 2.06 11.95 10.19
CA SER A 48 2.22 11.41 11.54
C SER A 48 2.35 12.49 12.62
N SER A 49 2.48 13.77 12.23
CA SER A 49 2.82 14.89 13.12
C SER A 49 1.65 15.83 13.44
N GLU A 50 0.56 15.85 12.68
CA GLU A 50 -0.52 16.81 12.90
C GLU A 50 -1.91 16.18 12.81
N GLY A 51 -2.69 16.36 13.88
CA GLY A 51 -4.11 16.03 13.93
C GLY A 51 -4.95 16.90 13.01
N SER A 52 -4.84 16.69 11.70
CA SER A 52 -5.71 17.29 10.69
C SER A 52 -6.73 16.25 10.23
N MET A 53 -7.93 16.35 10.78
CA MET A 53 -9.01 15.36 10.63
C MET A 53 -9.69 15.37 9.26
N TYR A 54 -9.19 16.13 8.26
CA TYR A 54 -9.94 16.35 7.00
C TYR A 54 -9.12 16.48 5.70
N GLN A 55 -7.79 16.31 5.69
CA GLN A 55 -6.97 16.43 4.46
C GLN A 55 -6.40 15.09 3.96
N HIS A 56 -6.90 13.96 4.47
CA HIS A 56 -6.23 12.68 4.25
C HIS A 56 -6.47 12.06 2.87
N SER A 57 -7.56 12.40 2.17
CA SER A 57 -7.95 11.74 0.92
C SER A 57 -7.04 12.06 -0.26
N ASP A 58 -6.63 13.33 -0.40
CA ASP A 58 -5.86 13.77 -1.57
C ASP A 58 -4.42 13.22 -1.49
N ASN A 59 -3.86 13.14 -0.29
CA ASN A 59 -2.55 12.54 -0.04
C ASN A 59 -2.52 11.03 -0.38
N TRP A 60 -3.63 10.31 -0.19
CA TRP A 60 -3.72 8.89 -0.54
C TRP A 60 -3.67 8.64 -2.03
N ILE A 61 -4.32 9.49 -2.82
CA ILE A 61 -4.37 9.32 -4.28
C ILE A 61 -2.97 9.42 -4.86
N GLU A 62 -2.19 10.43 -4.46
CA GLU A 62 -0.80 10.61 -4.89
C GLU A 62 0.07 9.41 -4.48
N HIS A 63 -0.04 8.95 -3.22
CA HIS A 63 0.70 7.78 -2.74
C HIS A 63 0.40 6.54 -3.57
N ILE A 64 -0.86 6.36 -3.98
CA ILE A 64 -1.29 5.18 -4.74
C ILE A 64 -0.83 5.28 -6.19
N GLN A 65 -0.86 6.48 -6.78
CA GLN A 65 -0.28 6.71 -8.10
C GLN A 65 1.22 6.39 -8.11
N ILE A 66 1.97 6.84 -7.10
CA ILE A 66 3.39 6.53 -6.95
C ILE A 66 3.60 5.03 -6.77
N LEU A 67 2.83 4.38 -5.89
CA LEU A 67 2.88 2.92 -5.69
C LEU A 67 2.63 2.17 -6.99
N LYS A 68 1.62 2.58 -7.76
CA LYS A 68 1.26 2.00 -9.04
C LYS A 68 2.40 2.15 -10.06
N ILE A 69 3.00 3.33 -10.16
CA ILE A 69 4.16 3.57 -11.04
C ILE A 69 5.34 2.68 -10.64
N ILE A 70 5.64 2.57 -9.34
CA ILE A 70 6.72 1.70 -8.86
C ILE A 70 6.45 0.24 -9.26
N VAL A 71 5.22 -0.25 -9.04
CA VAL A 71 4.84 -1.63 -9.35
C VAL A 71 4.80 -1.91 -10.85
N GLU A 72 4.21 -1.03 -11.65
CA GLU A 72 3.95 -1.30 -13.08
C GLU A 72 5.18 -1.00 -13.95
N MET A 73 5.88 0.11 -13.68
CA MET A 73 6.94 0.59 -14.57
C MET A 73 8.35 0.19 -14.13
N PHE A 74 8.59 0.11 -12.82
CA PHE A 74 9.95 -0.08 -12.29
C PHE A 74 10.20 -1.48 -11.75
N LEU A 75 9.20 -2.11 -11.15
CA LEU A 75 9.29 -3.46 -10.62
C LEU A 75 9.84 -4.49 -11.62
N PRO A 76 9.41 -4.51 -12.91
CA PRO A 76 9.92 -5.46 -13.90
C PRO A 76 11.42 -5.36 -14.18
N HIS A 77 12.06 -4.26 -13.77
CA HIS A 77 13.47 -3.98 -14.00
C HIS A 77 14.32 -4.11 -12.73
N MET A 78 13.70 -4.34 -11.58
CA MET A 78 14.42 -4.52 -10.32
C MET A 78 14.97 -5.95 -10.24
N ASN A 79 16.24 -6.06 -9.87
CA ASN A 79 16.76 -7.35 -9.43
C ASN A 79 16.24 -7.66 -8.01
N HIS A 80 16.42 -8.91 -7.58
CA HIS A 80 15.92 -9.38 -6.29
C HIS A 80 16.45 -8.57 -5.09
N LEU A 81 17.74 -8.25 -5.06
CA LEU A 81 18.35 -7.48 -3.97
C LEU A 81 17.79 -6.05 -3.89
N THR A 82 17.64 -5.39 -5.03
CA THR A 82 17.03 -4.06 -5.12
C THR A 82 15.56 -4.12 -4.70
N LEU A 83 14.80 -5.12 -5.13
CA LEU A 83 13.42 -5.32 -4.73
C LEU A 83 13.28 -5.45 -3.20
N GLU A 84 14.12 -6.26 -2.57
CA GLU A 84 14.10 -6.44 -1.11
C GLU A 84 14.45 -5.14 -0.35
N GLN A 85 15.53 -4.47 -0.76
CA GLN A 85 16.03 -3.27 -0.08
C GLN A 85 15.17 -2.04 -0.31
N THR A 86 14.46 -1.96 -1.43
CA THR A 86 13.62 -0.80 -1.77
C THR A 86 12.16 -1.10 -1.49
N PHE A 87 11.56 -2.02 -2.25
CA PHE A 87 10.14 -2.27 -2.16
C PHE A 87 9.76 -2.93 -0.83
N PHE A 88 10.34 -4.06 -0.45
CA PHE A 88 9.94 -4.75 0.78
C PHE A 88 10.35 -4.02 2.06
N SER A 89 11.50 -3.35 2.05
CA SER A 89 12.01 -2.67 3.24
C SER A 89 11.45 -1.26 3.43
N GLN A 90 11.13 -0.53 2.35
CA GLN A 90 10.75 0.88 2.44
C GLN A 90 9.32 1.16 1.97
N VAL A 91 8.90 0.57 0.84
CA VAL A 91 7.58 0.82 0.25
C VAL A 91 6.50 0.02 0.98
N LEU A 92 6.69 -1.29 1.12
CA LEU A 92 5.71 -2.23 1.66
C LEU A 92 5.23 -1.88 3.09
N PRO A 93 6.10 -1.50 4.05
CA PRO A 93 5.63 -1.10 5.38
C PRO A 93 4.72 0.12 5.37
N LYS A 94 4.97 1.05 4.45
CA LYS A 94 4.17 2.26 4.30
C LYS A 94 2.86 1.98 3.56
N THR A 95 2.88 1.11 2.55
CA THR A 95 1.67 0.65 1.88
C THR A 95 0.73 -0.07 2.85
N VAL A 96 1.27 -0.89 3.76
CA VAL A 96 0.47 -1.55 4.81
C VAL A 96 -0.14 -0.51 5.75
N LYS A 97 0.64 0.47 6.23
CA LYS A 97 0.09 1.53 7.09
C LYS A 97 -0.97 2.38 6.36
N LEU A 98 -0.74 2.73 5.10
CA LEU A 98 -1.73 3.42 4.25
C LEU A 98 -3.04 2.62 4.16
N PHE A 99 -2.95 1.30 4.02
CA PHE A 99 -4.11 0.42 4.01
C PHE A 99 -4.84 0.42 5.36
N ASP A 100 -4.09 0.34 6.48
CA ASP A 100 -4.66 0.39 7.82
C ASP A 100 -5.38 1.72 8.10
N ASP A 101 -4.80 2.84 7.67
CA ASP A 101 -5.38 4.19 7.80
C ASP A 101 -6.70 4.29 7.03
N MET A 102 -6.73 3.80 5.78
CA MET A 102 -7.96 3.74 4.98
C MET A 102 -9.03 2.83 5.60
N MET A 103 -8.65 1.68 6.15
CA MET A 103 -9.57 0.75 6.81
C MET A 103 -10.14 1.33 8.10
N TYR A 104 -9.34 2.09 8.85
CA TYR A 104 -9.80 2.82 10.03
C TYR A 104 -10.83 3.87 9.64
N GLU A 105 -10.54 4.71 8.65
CA GLU A 105 -11.44 5.74 8.16
C GLU A 105 -12.75 5.14 7.63
N LEU A 106 -12.65 4.07 6.83
CA LEU A 106 -13.80 3.31 6.34
C LEU A 106 -14.68 2.82 7.50
N THR A 107 -14.07 2.27 8.55
CA THR A 107 -14.80 1.76 9.71
C THR A 107 -15.43 2.88 10.54
N SER A 108 -14.76 4.04 10.63
CA SER A 108 -15.28 5.22 11.30
C SER A 108 -16.52 5.76 10.59
N GLN A 109 -16.40 6.02 9.28
CA GLN A 109 -17.49 6.52 8.46
C GLN A 109 -18.65 5.53 8.37
N ALA A 110 -18.38 4.21 8.35
CA ALA A 110 -19.42 3.20 8.37
C ALA A 110 -20.30 3.25 9.63
N ARG A 111 -19.76 3.72 10.77
CA ARG A 111 -20.54 3.96 12.00
C ARG A 111 -21.40 5.22 11.89
N GLU A 112 -20.94 6.23 11.17
CA GLU A 112 -21.62 7.51 10.96
C GLU A 112 -22.72 7.45 9.88
N LEU A 113 -22.69 6.46 8.98
CA LEU A 113 -23.77 6.17 8.02
C LEU A 113 -25.14 5.94 8.69
N SER A 114 -25.16 5.64 9.98
CA SER A 114 -26.40 5.58 10.76
C SER A 114 -27.16 6.91 10.80
N SER A 115 -26.55 8.05 10.47
CA SER A 115 -27.13 9.38 10.69
C SER A 115 -27.11 10.38 9.53
N GLN A 116 -26.32 10.21 8.45
CA GLN A 116 -26.28 11.13 7.29
C GLN A 116 -26.01 10.40 5.96
N ASN A 117 -26.88 10.51 4.95
CA ASN A 117 -27.06 9.43 3.96
C ASN A 117 -26.36 9.57 2.58
N LEU A 118 -25.94 10.76 2.12
CA LEU A 118 -25.47 10.94 0.73
C LEU A 118 -23.98 11.28 0.60
N GLU A 119 -23.46 12.17 1.44
CA GLU A 119 -22.05 12.57 1.40
C GLU A 119 -21.13 11.43 1.88
N ILE A 120 -21.51 10.77 2.98
CA ILE A 120 -20.80 9.60 3.52
C ILE A 120 -20.76 8.43 2.51
N GLN A 121 -21.81 8.25 1.71
CA GLN A 121 -21.85 7.22 0.67
C GLN A 121 -20.80 7.45 -0.42
N THR A 122 -20.56 8.71 -0.78
CA THR A 122 -19.57 9.10 -1.79
C THR A 122 -18.16 8.90 -1.25
N THR A 123 -17.89 9.33 -0.02
CA THR A 123 -16.59 9.16 0.62
C THR A 123 -16.25 7.67 0.82
N LEU A 124 -17.21 6.87 1.27
CA LEU A 124 -17.02 5.42 1.42
C LEU A 124 -16.72 4.73 0.08
N ARG A 125 -17.43 5.10 -1.00
CA ARG A 125 -17.16 4.58 -2.34
C ARG A 125 -15.74 4.92 -2.77
N ASN A 126 -15.29 6.16 -2.53
CA ASN A 126 -13.94 6.58 -2.87
C ASN A 126 -12.90 5.76 -2.09
N ILE A 127 -13.05 5.61 -0.76
CA ILE A 127 -12.13 4.81 0.06
C ILE A 127 -12.06 3.35 -0.43
N LEU A 128 -13.21 2.73 -0.72
CA LEU A 128 -13.24 1.36 -1.24
C LEU A 128 -12.55 1.24 -2.60
N GLN A 129 -12.79 2.18 -3.52
CA GLN A 129 -12.10 2.20 -4.82
C GLN A 129 -10.59 2.33 -4.63
N THR A 130 -10.16 3.19 -3.73
CA THR A 130 -8.76 3.42 -3.38
C THR A 130 -8.11 2.17 -2.79
N ILE A 131 -8.79 1.46 -1.89
CA ILE A 131 -8.34 0.17 -1.35
C ILE A 131 -8.15 -0.87 -2.47
N VAL A 132 -9.08 -0.95 -3.42
CA VAL A 132 -8.97 -1.87 -4.57
C VAL A 132 -7.72 -1.56 -5.41
N GLN A 133 -7.38 -0.28 -5.61
CA GLN A 133 -6.17 0.09 -6.35
C GLN A 133 -4.89 -0.36 -5.62
N VAL A 134 -4.83 -0.19 -4.30
CA VAL A 134 -3.69 -0.66 -3.49
C VAL A 134 -3.54 -2.17 -3.58
N VAL A 135 -4.63 -2.93 -3.44
CA VAL A 135 -4.62 -4.39 -3.56
C VAL A 135 -4.21 -4.83 -4.97
N GLY A 136 -4.66 -4.11 -6.00
CA GLY A 136 -4.25 -4.34 -7.39
C GLY A 136 -2.74 -4.18 -7.58
N ALA A 137 -2.15 -3.09 -7.08
CA ALA A 137 -0.70 -2.87 -7.14
C ALA A 137 0.09 -3.96 -6.38
N LEU A 138 -0.35 -4.31 -5.17
CA LEU A 138 0.28 -5.41 -4.42
C LEU A 138 0.16 -6.76 -5.14
N THR A 139 -0.97 -7.01 -5.81
CA THR A 139 -1.16 -8.22 -6.61
C THR A 139 -0.20 -8.28 -7.79
N GLY A 140 -0.02 -7.17 -8.52
CA GLY A 140 0.99 -7.06 -9.58
C GLY A 140 2.40 -7.35 -9.06
N CYS A 141 2.72 -6.89 -7.85
CA CYS A 141 4.00 -7.20 -7.22
C CYS A 141 4.19 -8.69 -6.92
N VAL A 142 3.18 -9.33 -6.31
CA VAL A 142 3.23 -10.78 -6.04
C VAL A 142 3.36 -11.57 -7.34
N GLN A 143 2.62 -11.23 -8.38
CA GLN A 143 2.70 -11.89 -9.69
C GLN A 143 4.11 -11.78 -10.29
N HIS A 144 4.72 -10.60 -10.23
CA HIS A 144 6.07 -10.39 -10.73
C HIS A 144 7.11 -11.23 -9.96
N VAL A 145 7.04 -11.24 -8.62
CA VAL A 145 7.92 -12.06 -7.78
C VAL A 145 7.75 -13.55 -8.09
N CYS A 146 6.51 -14.03 -8.17
CA CYS A 146 6.23 -15.43 -8.49
C CYS A 146 6.68 -15.85 -9.89
N ALA A 147 6.69 -14.93 -10.87
CA ALA A 147 7.16 -15.20 -12.22
C ALA A 147 8.69 -15.20 -12.34
N THR A 148 9.38 -14.45 -11.46
CA THR A 148 10.81 -14.16 -11.60
C THR A 148 11.67 -14.96 -10.61
N GLN A 149 11.09 -15.43 -9.50
CA GLN A 149 11.84 -16.07 -8.43
C GLN A 149 11.73 -17.60 -8.48
N GLU A 150 12.88 -18.27 -8.47
CA GLU A 150 12.95 -19.71 -8.16
C GLU A 150 12.48 -19.96 -6.72
N SER A 151 11.87 -21.11 -6.45
CA SER A 151 11.27 -21.43 -5.16
C SER A 151 12.20 -21.09 -3.98
N ILE A 152 11.76 -20.19 -3.10
CA ILE A 152 12.52 -19.83 -1.89
C ILE A 152 12.59 -21.04 -0.97
N ILE A 153 13.80 -21.47 -0.63
CA ILE A 153 14.02 -22.47 0.42
C ILE A 153 13.76 -21.78 1.75
N LEU A 154 12.77 -22.27 2.51
CA LEU A 154 12.34 -21.69 3.79
C LEU A 154 13.50 -21.53 4.79
N GLU A 155 14.48 -22.43 4.74
CA GLU A 155 15.68 -22.41 5.61
C GLU A 155 16.59 -21.18 5.37
N ASN A 156 16.49 -20.54 4.21
CA ASN A 156 17.25 -19.34 3.86
C ASN A 156 16.56 -18.03 4.31
N ILE A 157 15.37 -18.12 4.92
CA ILE A 157 14.66 -16.95 5.45
C ILE A 157 15.18 -16.65 6.86
N HIS A 158 16.12 -15.71 6.94
CA HIS A 158 16.73 -15.31 8.22
C HIS A 158 16.02 -14.16 8.93
N SER A 159 15.15 -13.44 8.23
CA SER A 159 14.34 -12.36 8.79
C SER A 159 13.05 -12.18 7.99
N LEU A 160 12.05 -11.58 8.64
CA LEU A 160 10.79 -11.22 8.00
C LEU A 160 10.59 -9.71 8.12
N PRO A 161 10.15 -9.02 7.04
CA PRO A 161 9.76 -7.62 7.13
C PRO A 161 8.66 -7.40 8.18
N SER A 162 8.69 -6.24 8.84
CA SER A 162 7.70 -5.86 9.86
C SER A 162 6.26 -5.94 9.34
N SER A 163 6.04 -5.61 8.06
CA SER A 163 4.76 -5.76 7.36
C SER A 163 4.20 -7.17 7.42
N VAL A 164 5.05 -8.18 7.27
CA VAL A 164 4.64 -9.60 7.30
C VAL A 164 4.20 -9.96 8.71
N LEU A 165 4.97 -9.56 9.72
CA LEU A 165 4.61 -9.77 11.13
C LEU A 165 3.32 -9.04 11.49
N HIS A 166 3.13 -7.81 10.99
CA HIS A 166 1.91 -7.04 11.18
C HIS A 166 0.69 -7.79 10.63
N VAL A 167 0.74 -8.25 9.38
CA VAL A 167 -0.36 -8.99 8.76
C VAL A 167 -0.67 -10.29 9.51
N ILE A 168 0.35 -11.07 9.89
CA ILE A 168 0.17 -12.31 10.66
C ILE A 168 -0.51 -12.01 12.01
N LYS A 169 -0.01 -11.00 12.73
CA LYS A 169 -0.56 -10.57 14.02
C LYS A 169 -2.01 -10.11 13.88
N SER A 170 -2.29 -9.19 12.97
CA SER A 170 -3.63 -8.63 12.76
C SER A 170 -4.62 -9.72 12.34
N THR A 171 -4.20 -10.66 11.49
CA THR A 171 -5.02 -11.81 11.10
C THR A 171 -5.30 -12.72 12.30
N PHE A 172 -4.29 -13.00 13.12
CA PHE A 172 -4.46 -13.79 14.34
C PHE A 172 -5.41 -13.12 15.33
N GLU A 173 -5.26 -11.82 15.58
CA GLU A 173 -6.14 -11.05 16.47
C GLU A 173 -7.59 -11.05 15.99
N HIS A 174 -7.81 -10.85 14.68
CA HIS A 174 -9.12 -10.93 14.07
C HIS A 174 -9.75 -12.33 14.25
N CYS A 175 -9.02 -13.39 13.91
CA CYS A 175 -9.50 -14.77 14.06
C CYS A 175 -9.75 -15.14 15.51
N LYS A 176 -8.90 -14.68 16.43
CA LYS A 176 -9.08 -14.85 17.87
C LYS A 176 -10.38 -14.20 18.32
N PHE A 177 -10.62 -12.93 17.96
CA PHE A 177 -11.85 -12.21 18.30
C PHE A 177 -13.10 -12.88 17.71
N GLN A 178 -13.04 -13.36 16.47
CA GLN A 178 -14.15 -14.13 15.87
C GLN A 178 -14.39 -15.47 16.57
N THR A 179 -13.33 -16.16 17.00
CA THR A 179 -13.45 -17.44 17.72
C THR A 179 -14.07 -17.23 19.10
N PHE A 180 -13.65 -16.20 19.83
CA PHE A 180 -14.22 -15.87 21.14
C PHE A 180 -15.66 -15.35 21.04
N SER A 181 -15.98 -14.46 20.09
CA SER A 181 -17.36 -13.96 19.90
C SER A 181 -18.36 -15.06 19.50
N ARG A 182 -17.92 -16.06 18.73
CA ARG A 182 -18.73 -17.26 18.43
C ARG A 182 -18.96 -18.15 19.66
N LEU A 183 -17.99 -18.25 20.56
CA LEU A 183 -18.14 -19.01 21.81
C LEU A 183 -19.12 -18.34 22.78
N PHE A 184 -19.16 -17.02 22.85
CA PHE A 184 -20.11 -16.28 23.70
C PHE A 184 -21.51 -16.08 23.06
N SER A 185 -21.66 -16.23 21.74
CA SER A 185 -22.97 -16.18 21.07
C SER A 185 -23.71 -17.53 21.05
N ARG A 186 -23.05 -18.64 21.39
CA ARG A 186 -23.75 -19.92 21.63
C ARG A 186 -24.43 -19.87 23.01
N ARG A 187 -25.68 -19.42 23.05
CA ARG A 187 -26.59 -19.77 24.17
C ARG A 187 -26.53 -21.31 24.35
N PRO A 188 -26.46 -21.82 25.59
CA PRO A 188 -26.57 -23.26 25.81
C PRO A 188 -27.91 -23.72 25.23
N ILE A 189 -27.87 -24.66 24.29
CA ILE A 189 -29.08 -25.38 23.88
C ILE A 189 -29.45 -26.20 25.11
N LEU A 190 -30.50 -25.77 25.80
CA LEU A 190 -31.10 -26.51 26.90
C LEU A 190 -31.69 -27.78 26.29
N PHE A 191 -30.96 -28.89 26.39
CA PHE A 191 -31.52 -30.20 26.06
C PHE A 191 -32.70 -30.44 27.01
N LYS A 192 -33.90 -30.39 26.44
CA LYS A 192 -35.14 -30.74 27.11
C LYS A 192 -35.16 -32.26 27.19
N ASN A 193 -34.85 -32.82 28.36
CA ASN A 193 -35.01 -34.24 28.62
C ASN A 193 -36.51 -34.57 28.57
N SER A 194 -36.90 -35.48 27.68
CA SER A 194 -38.15 -36.24 27.71
C SER A 194 -37.80 -37.71 27.77
#